data_AF-A0A2H6NA90-F1
#
_entry.id   AF-A0A2H6NA90-F1
#
_cell.length_a   1.000
_cell.length_b   1.000
_cell.length_c   1.000
_cell.angle_alpha   90.00
_cell.angle_beta   90.00
_cell.angle_gamma   90.00
#
_symmetry.space_group_name_H-M   'P 1'
#
loop_
_entity.id
_entity.type
_entity.pdbx_description
1 polymer ?
#
loop_
_entity_poly.entity_id
_entity_poly.type
_entity_poly.pdbx_seq_one_letter_code
_entity_poly.pdbx_strand_id
1 'polypeptide(L)'
;LMVLGDFNLPLLGERSDAVQECMASMTTKDLNQVVQGPTHRGGHMLDLVFLSGQWRHDLDLRGIDISPLSWSDHFLLRLDFKALLPHRREVEPIKWIRPRRLMDPEEFQRKLGE
;
A
#
# COMPACT_ATOMS: atom_id res chain seq x y z
N LEU A 1 2.67 7.29 -8.27
CA LEU A 1 2.25 7.37 -6.86
C LEU A 1 2.57 6.06 -6.15
N MET A 2 3.02 6.13 -4.90
CA MET A 2 3.10 5.00 -3.99
C MET A 2 2.22 5.31 -2.78
N VAL A 3 1.36 4.37 -2.39
CA VAL A 3 0.54 4.45 -1.18
C VAL A 3 0.92 3.28 -0.30
N LEU A 4 1.28 3.54 0.96
CA LEU A 4 1.62 2.48 1.92
C LEU A 4 1.13 2.83 3.31
N GLY A 5 0.80 1.81 4.09
CA GLY A 5 0.44 1.97 5.49
C GLY A 5 -0.39 0.81 6.01
N ASP A 6 -0.86 0.96 7.25
CA ASP A 6 -1.83 0.08 7.87
C ASP A 6 -3.25 0.48 7.44
N PHE A 7 -3.91 -0.41 6.69
CA PHE A 7 -5.28 -0.21 6.24
C PHE A 7 -6.29 -0.82 7.21
N ASN A 8 -5.83 -1.73 8.10
CA ASN A 8 -6.66 -2.50 9.00
C ASN A 8 -7.84 -3.20 8.29
N LEU A 9 -7.61 -3.65 7.05
CA LEU A 9 -8.56 -4.37 6.21
C LEU A 9 -8.06 -5.82 6.06
N PRO A 10 -8.69 -6.82 6.69
CA PRO A 10 -8.23 -8.20 6.61
C PRO A 10 -8.47 -8.78 5.21
N LEU A 11 -7.44 -8.73 4.34
CA LEU A 11 -7.53 -9.28 2.98
C LEU A 11 -7.64 -10.80 2.93
N LEU A 12 -7.32 -11.50 4.02
CA LEU A 12 -7.35 -12.95 4.13
C LEU A 12 -8.32 -13.36 5.25
N GLY A 13 -9.47 -13.94 4.90
CA GLY A 13 -10.41 -14.51 5.88
C GLY A 13 -11.87 -14.45 5.45
N GLU A 14 -12.38 -13.28 5.08
CA GLU A 14 -13.77 -13.09 4.63
C GLU A 14 -13.80 -11.94 3.62
N ARG A 15 -14.54 -12.09 2.51
CA ARG A 15 -14.73 -11.02 1.51
C ARG A 15 -15.64 -9.93 2.10
N SER A 16 -15.07 -9.05 2.92
CA SER A 16 -15.77 -7.84 3.39
C SER A 16 -15.98 -6.88 2.22
N ASP A 17 -17.15 -6.27 2.12
CA ASP A 17 -17.48 -5.27 1.09
C ASP A 17 -16.46 -4.12 1.07
N ALA A 18 -16.00 -3.69 2.25
CA ALA A 18 -14.99 -2.64 2.39
C ALA A 18 -13.64 -2.99 1.74
N VAL A 19 -13.23 -4.27 1.81
CA VAL A 19 -12.03 -4.76 1.13
C VAL A 19 -12.20 -4.66 -0.38
N GLN A 20 -13.36 -5.08 -0.90
CA GLN A 20 -13.62 -5.05 -2.34
C GLN A 20 -13.68 -3.62 -2.87
N GLU A 21 -14.36 -2.73 -2.17
CA GLU A 21 -14.45 -1.31 -2.52
C GLU A 21 -13.08 -0.63 -2.50
N CYS A 22 -12.26 -0.89 -1.47
CA CYS A 22 -10.88 -0.43 -1.41
C CYS A 22 -10.10 -0.91 -2.64
N MET A 23 -10.10 -2.21 -2.93
CA MET A 23 -9.35 -2.78 -4.06
C MET A 23 -9.86 -2.26 -5.40
N ALA A 24 -11.18 -2.13 -5.58
CA ALA A 24 -11.78 -1.58 -6.78
C ALA A 24 -11.40 -0.10 -6.98
N SER A 25 -11.38 0.68 -5.90
CA SER A 25 -10.95 2.07 -5.91
C SER A 25 -9.50 2.23 -6.34
N MET A 26 -8.61 1.41 -5.78
CA MET A 26 -7.18 1.39 -6.14
C MET A 26 -7.00 0.99 -7.60
N THR A 27 -7.70 -0.06 -8.04
CA THR A 27 -7.66 -0.54 -9.43
C THR A 27 -8.14 0.53 -10.40
N THR A 28 -9.19 1.27 -10.04
CA THR A 28 -9.72 2.39 -10.86
C THR A 28 -8.69 3.51 -11.03
N LYS A 29 -7.80 3.69 -10.05
CA LYS A 29 -6.68 4.64 -10.09
C LYS A 29 -5.39 4.05 -10.64
N ASP A 30 -5.43 2.87 -11.27
CA ASP A 30 -4.26 2.14 -11.79
C ASP A 30 -3.19 1.88 -10.71
N LEU A 31 -3.64 1.69 -9.46
CA LEU A 31 -2.82 1.37 -8.31
C LEU A 31 -2.88 -0.14 -8.05
N ASN A 32 -1.71 -0.78 -8.03
CA ASN A 32 -1.58 -2.22 -7.89
C ASN A 32 -0.99 -2.57 -6.53
N GLN A 33 -1.68 -3.43 -5.77
CA GLN A 33 -1.18 -3.99 -4.51
C GLN A 33 0.01 -4.92 -4.79
N VAL A 34 1.15 -4.69 -4.13
CA VAL A 34 2.37 -5.47 -4.37
C VAL A 34 2.76 -6.40 -3.21
N VAL A 35 2.26 -6.16 -2.00
CA VAL A 35 2.55 -7.03 -0.86
C VAL A 35 1.75 -8.33 -0.97
N GLN A 36 2.42 -9.45 -0.70
CA GLN A 36 1.82 -10.78 -0.68
C GLN A 36 2.08 -11.45 0.68
N GLY A 37 1.05 -12.04 1.25
CA GLY A 37 1.13 -12.77 2.51
C GLY A 37 0.81 -11.93 3.76
N PRO A 38 0.83 -12.56 4.95
CA PRO A 38 0.50 -11.89 6.20
C PRO A 38 1.49 -10.77 6.54
N THR A 39 0.98 -9.65 7.01
CA THR A 39 1.76 -8.53 7.55
C THR A 39 1.56 -8.37 9.06
N HIS A 40 0.72 -9.20 9.64
CA HIS A 40 0.40 -9.23 11.06
C HIS A 40 0.49 -10.66 11.61
N ARG A 41 0.89 -10.80 12.89
CA ARG A 41 1.03 -12.10 13.58
C ARG A 41 -0.24 -12.94 13.61
N GLY A 42 -1.41 -12.31 13.50
CA GLY A 42 -2.71 -12.99 13.40
C GLY A 42 -2.96 -13.68 12.05
N GLY A 43 -2.01 -13.64 11.11
CA GLY A 43 -2.16 -14.21 9.77
C GLY A 43 -2.90 -13.29 8.80
N HIS A 44 -3.25 -12.07 9.24
CA HIS A 44 -3.90 -11.07 8.40
C HIS A 44 -2.88 -10.23 7.62
N MET A 45 -3.32 -9.74 6.46
CA MET A 45 -2.61 -8.77 5.65
C MET A 45 -3.32 -7.43 5.82
N LEU A 46 -2.85 -6.63 6.79
CA LEU A 46 -3.44 -5.34 7.18
C LEU A 46 -2.63 -4.17 6.60
N ASP A 47 -1.31 -4.31 6.59
CA ASP A 47 -0.41 -3.37 5.93
C ASP A 47 -0.38 -3.63 4.42
N LEU A 48 -0.75 -2.62 3.62
CA LEU A 48 -0.81 -2.71 2.16
C LEU A 48 0.14 -1.70 1.51
N VAL A 49 0.61 -2.02 0.30
CA VAL A 49 1.43 -1.14 -0.50
C VAL A 49 0.96 -1.17 -1.95
N PHE A 50 0.42 -0.04 -2.40
CA PHE A 50 -0.04 0.16 -3.75
C PHE A 50 0.96 1.00 -4.57
N LEU A 51 1.28 0.52 -5.76
CA LEU A 51 2.13 1.23 -6.72
C LEU A 51 1.34 1.54 -8.00
N SER A 52 1.44 2.78 -8.47
CA SER A 52 0.90 3.19 -9.77
C SER A 52 1.65 2.51 -10.91
N GLY A 53 0.94 2.16 -12.00
CA GLY A 53 1.55 1.60 -13.21
C GLY A 53 2.71 2.44 -13.74
N GLN A 54 2.64 3.77 -13.63
CA GLN A 54 3.72 4.66 -14.07
C GLN A 54 5.02 4.47 -13.29
N TRP A 55 4.96 4.02 -12.03
CA TRP A 55 6.17 3.70 -11.26
C TRP A 55 6.93 2.50 -11.81
N ARG A 56 6.26 1.55 -12.48
CA ARG A 56 6.93 0.37 -13.07
C ARG A 56 7.87 0.72 -14.23
N HIS A 57 7.71 1.89 -14.85
CA HIS A 57 8.61 2.36 -15.90
C HIS A 57 9.84 3.10 -15.37
N ASP A 58 9.69 3.69 -14.18
CA ASP A 58 10.66 4.57 -13.53
C ASP A 58 11.54 3.78 -12.54
N LEU A 59 10.92 2.85 -11.82
CA LEU A 59 11.52 2.08 -10.74
C LEU A 59 11.25 0.59 -10.92
N ASP A 60 12.31 -0.19 -10.79
CA ASP A 60 12.26 -1.64 -10.78
C ASP A 60 12.17 -2.13 -9.32
N LEU A 61 11.03 -2.72 -8.95
CA LEU A 61 10.82 -3.32 -7.63
C LEU A 61 11.50 -4.69 -7.61
N ARG A 62 12.66 -4.77 -6.96
CA ARG A 62 13.53 -5.95 -6.98
C ARG A 62 13.12 -7.01 -5.96
N GLY A 63 12.49 -6.60 -4.88
CA GLY A 63 12.08 -7.50 -3.81
C GLY A 63 11.23 -6.82 -2.76
N ILE A 64 10.40 -7.63 -2.11
CA ILE A 64 9.67 -7.28 -0.90
C ILE A 64 10.02 -8.35 0.13
N ASP A 65 10.64 -7.94 1.24
CA ASP A 65 10.86 -8.80 2.38
C ASP A 65 9.87 -8.45 3.49
N ILE A 66 9.25 -9.48 4.05
CA ILE A 66 8.37 -9.39 5.22
C ILE A 66 9.05 -10.12 6.37
N SER A 67 9.36 -9.41 7.45
CA SER A 67 10.10 -9.99 8.57
C SER A 67 9.42 -9.68 9.92
N PRO A 68 9.38 -10.65 10.85
CA PRO A 68 8.74 -10.43 12.14
C PRO A 68 9.57 -9.49 13.01
N LEU A 69 8.89 -8.62 13.75
CA LEU A 69 9.49 -7.77 14.79
C LEU A 69 9.25 -8.38 16.17
N SER A 70 10.24 -8.30 17.07
CA SER A 70 10.11 -8.83 18.43
C SER A 70 9.19 -7.99 19.32
N TRP A 71 9.05 -6.71 19.01
CA TRP A 71 8.36 -5.69 19.80
C TRP A 71 7.02 -5.23 19.20
N SER A 72 6.63 -5.78 18.05
CA SER A 72 5.36 -5.48 17.38
C SER A 72 4.69 -6.76 16.90
N ASP A 73 3.36 -6.72 16.86
CA ASP A 73 2.51 -7.71 16.20
C ASP A 73 2.39 -7.49 14.69
N HIS A 74 2.79 -6.32 14.18
CA HIS A 74 3.04 -6.08 12.76
C HIS A 74 4.43 -6.54 12.34
N PHE A 75 4.56 -6.90 11.07
CA PHE A 75 5.82 -7.27 10.43
C PHE A 75 6.45 -6.06 9.76
N LEU A 76 7.79 -6.05 9.71
CA LEU A 76 8.55 -5.07 8.95
C LEU A 76 8.47 -5.42 7.47
N LEU A 77 7.92 -4.47 6.69
CA LEU A 77 7.93 -4.48 5.23
C LEU A 77 9.17 -3.73 4.71
N ARG A 78 10.04 -4.44 4.00
CA ARG A 78 11.19 -3.85 3.31
C ARG A 78 11.00 -3.97 1.81
N LEU A 79 10.94 -2.83 1.12
CA LEU A 79 10.82 -2.77 -0.33
C LEU A 79 12.16 -2.29 -0.93
N ASP A 80 12.69 -3.04 -1.89
CA ASP A 80 13.92 -2.68 -2.60
C ASP A 80 13.59 -2.19 -4.01
N PHE A 81 13.90 -0.92 -4.28
CA PHE A 81 13.71 -0.30 -5.59
C PHE A 81 15.05 0.02 -6.24
N LYS A 82 15.14 -0.22 -7.55
CA LYS A 82 16.23 0.25 -8.41
C LYS A 82 15.72 1.34 -9.34
N ALA A 83 16.34 2.51 -9.31
CA ALA A 83 16.07 3.58 -10.28
C ALA A 83 16.58 3.17 -11.66
N LEU A 84 15.70 3.17 -12.66
CA LEU A 84 16.04 2.84 -14.05
C LEU A 84 16.65 4.02 -14.82
N LEU A 85 16.37 5.25 -14.37
CA LEU A 85 16.90 6.51 -14.89
C LEU A 85 17.35 7.41 -13.73
N PRO A 86 18.24 8.39 -13.93
CA PRO A 86 18.46 9.43 -12.93
C PRO A 86 17.18 10.28 -12.81
N HIS A 87 16.35 9.97 -11.82
CA HIS A 87 15.06 10.61 -11.62
C HIS A 87 15.25 12.05 -11.13
N ARG A 88 14.99 13.02 -12.01
CA ARG A 88 14.85 14.43 -11.65
C ARG A 88 13.38 14.83 -11.82
N ARG A 89 12.50 14.24 -11.01
CA ARG A 89 11.12 14.72 -10.87
C ARG A 89 11.10 15.80 -9.79
N GLU A 90 10.35 16.87 -10.02
CA GLU A 90 9.92 17.75 -8.95
C GLU A 90 9.17 16.89 -7.92
N VAL A 91 9.70 16.84 -6.70
CA VAL A 91 9.18 15.96 -5.65
C VAL A 91 7.97 16.65 -5.05
N GLU A 92 6.77 16.16 -5.34
CA GLU A 92 5.62 16.52 -4.53
C GLU A 92 5.84 16.04 -3.08
N PRO A 93 5.43 16.83 -2.07
CA PRO A 93 5.56 16.43 -0.68
C PRO A 93 4.85 15.10 -0.42
N ILE A 94 5.44 14.28 0.44
CA ILE A 94 4.79 13.05 0.93
C ILE A 94 3.50 13.45 1.66
N LYS A 95 2.35 13.02 1.15
CA LYS A 95 1.04 13.21 1.81
C LYS A 95 0.86 12.13 2.87
N TRP A 96 0.78 12.53 4.13
CA TRP A 96 0.50 11.63 5.26
C TRP A 96 -0.98 11.72 5.64
N ILE A 97 -1.67 10.58 5.62
CA ILE A 97 -3.09 10.49 5.97
C ILE A 97 -3.22 9.52 7.13
N ARG A 98 -3.81 9.97 8.23
CA ARG A 98 -4.15 9.11 9.37
C ARG A 98 -5.68 9.11 9.55
N PRO A 99 -6.40 8.13 8.99
CA PRO A 99 -7.83 7.97 9.23
C PRO A 99 -8.09 7.83 10.73
N ARG A 100 -9.12 8.50 11.25
CA ARG A 100 -9.53 8.38 12.68
C ARG A 100 -10.48 7.20 12.92
N ARG A 101 -10.92 6.52 11.87
CA ARG A 101 -11.84 5.36 11.84
C ARG A 101 -11.36 4.37 10.78
N LEU A 102 -12.05 3.23 10.64
CA LEU A 102 -11.87 2.31 9.51
C LEU A 102 -11.83 3.12 8.20
N MET A 103 -10.98 2.72 7.23
CA MET A 103 -10.75 3.49 6.01
C MET A 103 -12.07 3.92 5.36
N ASP A 104 -12.28 5.24 5.21
CA ASP A 104 -13.38 5.81 4.43
C ASP A 104 -12.96 5.82 2.95
N PRO A 105 -13.58 4.99 2.09
CA PRO A 105 -13.18 4.88 0.70
C PRO A 105 -13.35 6.19 -0.10
N GLU A 106 -14.37 6.99 0.21
CA GLU A 106 -14.63 8.26 -0.49
C GLU A 106 -13.62 9.34 -0.09
N GLU A 107 -13.36 9.48 1.21
CA GLU A 107 -12.36 10.43 1.70
C GLU A 107 -10.96 10.07 1.16
N PHE A 108 -10.64 8.77 1.16
CA PHE A 108 -9.40 8.26 0.61
C PHE A 108 -9.27 8.56 -0.89
N GLN A 109 -10.34 8.33 -1.67
CA GLN A 109 -10.38 8.64 -3.09
C GLN A 109 -10.15 10.12 -3.41
N ARG A 110 -10.78 11.01 -2.65
CA ARG A 110 -10.61 12.46 -2.80
C ARG A 110 -9.16 12.86 -2.58
N LYS A 111 -8.53 12.37 -1.50
CA LYS A 111 -7.12 12.67 -1.19
C LYS A 111 -6.12 12.11 -2.20
N LEU A 112 -6.49 11.07 -2.94
CA LEU A 112 -5.69 10.54 -4.05
C LEU A 112 -5.90 11.28 -5.39
N GLY A 113 -6.94 12.11 -5.52
CA GLY A 113 -7.29 12.81 -6.76
C GLY A 113 -6.88 14.29 -6.82
N GLU A 114 -6.52 14.86 -5.67
CA GLU A 114 -5.81 16.15 -5.52
C GLU A 114 -4.30 15.95 -5.51
#